data_AF-A0A7V8IR59-F1
#
_entry.id   AF-A0A7V8IR59-F1
#
_cell.length_a   1.000
_cell.length_b   1.000
_cell.length_c   1.000
_cell.angle_alpha   90.00
_cell.angle_beta   90.00
_cell.angle_gamma   90.00
#
_symmetry.space_group_name_H-M   'P 1'
#
loop_
_entity.id
_entity.type
_entity.pdbx_description
1 polymer ?
#
loop_
_entity_poly.entity_id
_entity_poly.type
_entity_poly.pdbx_seq_one_letter_code
_entity_poly.pdbx_strand_id
1 'polypeptide(L)'
;MRDFTKNQKARLFTNTALGIAAIGAFGLILAQAFVASPAIGQAAKKKAVTQRVVPAPVSYWMDVSNGGASMMPAMPFGFGRGGDNNMFGEAYNGGAGKHADMSILHKDFPRQINAVQALPKGVKLGNSLNLIPTPATAPAPRHEDETPRAPAEMPNFKMSIYWGCGPTVRQGQPRIFEIRNGQMASTLAAMQSRGESERYRSNELDSNWPNARDKRDFATDASLFGNHTLSGANVPASLNFAISAAQDFMGDLGLRSSGATSDVITLNWNSVSGAKAYFFNAFGMRGVGQNDGEMIMWSASEVPDMGSGLVNYLRPSNITRFLQERAILPPTQTSCQIPRGIFANTQMVMVRGIGYGDETNLVYPARPADVNIPWIQEWTARFRNKTMATLMLGMPGMGDMSGGRGNPSAYESDEPADAPSNANPQAGQTNPNNNAACENARQTGGGLGAAIGRGIGQYRGGTLGRITGNAIGGAAGTAAAGQTANCQPPPAQPKGN
;
A
#
# COMPACT_ATOMS: atom_id res chain seq x y z
N MET A 1 -1.76 66.37 16.72
CA MET A 1 -1.94 65.93 18.11
C MET A 1 -0.89 64.84 18.37
N ARG A 2 0.34 65.26 18.69
CA ARG A 2 1.05 65.09 19.99
C ARG A 2 1.11 63.61 20.42
N ASP A 3 2.20 62.91 20.11
CA ASP A 3 3.48 62.86 20.85
C ASP A 3 3.38 62.11 22.19
N PHE A 4 4.07 60.97 22.29
CA PHE A 4 4.88 60.66 23.46
C PHE A 4 6.16 59.90 23.05
N THR A 5 7.25 60.65 23.10
CA THR A 5 8.67 60.27 23.18
C THR A 5 8.94 59.65 24.58
N LYS A 6 10.02 58.95 24.97
CA LYS A 6 11.48 59.05 24.71
C LYS A 6 12.22 58.01 25.60
N ASN A 7 13.37 57.48 25.14
CA ASN A 7 14.69 57.32 25.83
C ASN A 7 14.80 56.55 27.18
N GLN A 8 15.89 55.84 27.57
CA GLN A 8 17.33 56.02 27.31
C GLN A 8 18.21 54.84 27.82
N LYS A 9 19.28 54.51 27.06
CA LYS A 9 20.70 54.22 27.40
C LYS A 9 21.07 53.54 28.76
N ALA A 10 21.72 52.37 28.78
CA ALA A 10 23.16 52.04 28.58
C ALA A 10 24.07 52.18 29.81
N ARG A 11 24.87 51.13 30.10
CA ARG A 11 26.25 51.07 30.70
C ARG A 11 26.50 49.62 31.18
N LEU A 12 27.32 48.78 30.54
CA LEU A 12 28.81 48.64 30.60
C LEU A 12 29.38 48.57 32.02
N PHE A 13 30.06 47.45 32.37
CA PHE A 13 31.35 47.30 33.09
C PHE A 13 31.52 45.80 33.44
N THR A 14 32.26 45.00 32.66
CA THR A 14 33.68 44.60 32.81
C THR A 14 34.15 44.20 34.21
N ASN A 15 34.71 42.98 34.27
CA ASN A 15 36.05 42.63 34.74
C ASN A 15 36.25 41.73 36.00
N THR A 16 37.07 40.70 35.71
CA THR A 16 38.16 40.09 36.49
C THR A 16 37.90 38.92 37.45
N ALA A 17 38.53 37.82 37.07
CA ALA A 17 38.99 36.70 37.86
C ALA A 17 40.19 37.08 38.77
N LEU A 18 40.35 36.32 39.86
CA LEU A 18 41.55 35.93 40.65
C LEU A 18 40.97 35.42 41.99
N GLY A 19 41.33 34.33 42.66
CA GLY A 19 42.50 33.46 42.67
C GLY A 19 42.89 33.18 44.14
N ILE A 20 43.20 31.91 44.46
CA ILE A 20 44.15 31.45 45.51
C ILE A 20 43.62 31.21 46.95
N ALA A 21 43.48 29.91 47.26
CA ALA A 21 44.10 29.09 48.33
C ALA A 21 44.43 29.61 49.77
N ALA A 22 43.90 28.82 50.73
CA ALA A 22 44.58 28.11 51.83
C ALA A 22 44.79 28.73 53.24
N ILE A 23 44.73 27.80 54.23
CA ILE A 23 45.21 27.83 55.65
C ILE A 23 44.27 28.63 56.60
N GLY A 24 43.75 28.18 57.74
CA GLY A 24 44.00 27.04 58.64
C GLY A 24 44.15 27.59 60.08
N ALA A 25 43.26 27.27 61.03
CA ALA A 25 43.53 27.30 62.49
C ALA A 25 42.35 26.81 63.37
N PHE A 26 42.61 25.71 64.07
CA PHE A 26 42.31 25.37 65.48
C PHE A 26 41.06 25.89 66.22
N GLY A 27 40.29 24.92 66.74
CA GLY A 27 39.39 25.07 67.88
C GLY A 27 39.00 23.69 68.44
N LEU A 28 39.75 23.22 69.45
CA LEU A 28 39.44 22.08 70.32
C LEU A 28 38.02 22.23 70.92
N ILE A 29 37.22 21.16 71.01
CA ILE A 29 36.30 20.87 72.13
C ILE A 29 35.68 19.45 71.98
N LEU A 30 35.87 18.67 73.06
CA LEU A 30 35.19 17.45 73.56
C LEU A 30 34.85 16.29 72.61
N ALA A 31 35.60 15.19 72.81
CA ALA A 31 35.24 13.84 72.43
C ALA A 31 34.05 13.31 73.25
N GLN A 32 32.92 13.02 72.58
CA GLN A 32 31.99 11.97 73.01
C GLN A 32 32.08 10.83 71.99
N ALA A 33 32.58 9.69 72.46
CA ALA A 33 32.65 8.47 71.68
C ALA A 33 31.25 7.87 71.49
N PHE A 34 30.57 8.25 70.41
CA PHE A 34 29.55 7.38 69.82
C PHE A 34 30.26 6.38 68.91
N VAL A 35 30.27 5.12 69.31
CA VAL A 35 30.58 3.99 68.43
C VAL A 35 29.42 3.87 67.44
N ALA A 36 29.46 4.67 66.37
CA ALA A 36 28.61 4.45 65.21
C ALA A 36 29.23 3.31 64.40
N SER A 37 28.71 2.10 64.59
CA SER A 37 28.99 0.98 63.70
C SER A 37 28.67 1.40 62.25
N PRO A 38 29.60 1.27 61.29
CA PRO A 38 29.23 1.33 59.89
C PRO A 38 28.54 0.00 59.57
N ALA A 39 27.24 -0.09 59.87
CA ALA A 39 26.40 -1.04 59.16
C ALA A 39 26.36 -0.56 57.71
N ILE A 40 27.35 -0.99 56.93
CA ILE A 40 27.32 -0.98 55.48
C ILE A 40 26.14 -1.87 55.13
N GLY A 41 24.96 -1.26 55.05
CA GLY A 41 23.79 -1.85 54.43
C GLY A 41 24.15 -2.10 52.99
N GLN A 42 24.66 -3.31 52.71
CA GLN A 42 24.64 -3.85 51.36
C GLN A 42 23.17 -3.94 50.97
N ALA A 43 22.65 -2.86 50.38
CA ALA A 43 21.46 -2.94 49.57
C ALA A 43 21.85 -3.85 48.41
N ALA A 44 21.62 -5.16 48.59
CA ALA A 44 21.74 -6.14 47.55
C ALA A 44 20.89 -5.63 46.39
N LYS A 45 21.55 -5.17 45.32
CA LYS A 45 20.90 -4.91 44.05
C LYS A 45 20.30 -6.25 43.64
N LYS A 46 19.02 -6.48 43.94
CA LYS A 46 18.28 -7.63 43.42
C LYS A 46 18.52 -7.60 41.91
N LYS A 47 19.25 -8.59 41.38
CA LYS A 47 19.41 -8.74 39.94
C LYS A 47 17.99 -8.79 39.36
N ALA A 48 17.65 -7.81 38.52
CA ALA A 48 16.37 -7.82 37.84
C ALA A 48 16.29 -9.13 37.05
N VAL A 49 15.32 -9.99 37.39
CA VAL A 49 15.09 -11.24 36.67
C VAL A 49 14.51 -10.86 35.31
N THR A 50 15.29 -11.04 34.25
CA THR A 50 14.81 -10.84 32.88
C THR A 50 13.96 -12.04 32.49
N GLN A 51 12.68 -11.80 32.19
CA GLN A 51 11.76 -12.82 31.70
C GLN A 51 12.28 -13.46 30.41
N ARG A 52 12.28 -14.79 30.34
CA ARG A 52 12.61 -15.53 29.12
C ARG A 52 11.52 -15.32 28.08
N VAL A 53 11.88 -14.80 26.91
CA VAL A 53 10.97 -14.58 25.77
C VAL A 53 11.32 -15.54 24.65
N VAL A 54 10.34 -16.31 24.18
CA VAL A 54 10.46 -17.12 22.97
C VAL A 54 9.60 -16.45 21.89
N PRO A 55 10.21 -15.98 20.79
CA PRO A 55 9.50 -15.24 19.76
C PRO A 55 8.54 -16.15 18.99
N ALA A 56 7.48 -15.55 18.45
CA ALA A 56 6.48 -16.28 17.70
C ALA A 56 7.09 -16.94 16.45
N PRO A 57 6.74 -18.21 16.16
CA PRO A 57 7.07 -18.81 14.87
C PRO A 57 6.22 -18.26 13.73
N VAL A 58 5.03 -17.70 14.03
CA VAL A 58 4.09 -17.18 13.03
C VAL A 58 3.96 -15.68 13.12
N SER A 59 3.97 -15.04 11.95
CA SER A 59 3.76 -13.61 11.81
C SER A 59 2.73 -13.35 10.71
N TYR A 60 1.79 -12.45 11.01
CA TYR A 60 0.75 -11.99 10.10
C TYR A 60 0.89 -10.48 9.88
N TRP A 61 0.70 -10.03 8.65
CA TRP A 61 0.76 -8.63 8.27
C TRP A 61 -0.47 -8.25 7.46
N MET A 62 -0.99 -7.06 7.70
CA MET A 62 -2.05 -6.44 6.91
C MET A 62 -1.74 -4.96 6.72
N ASP A 63 -1.49 -4.59 5.47
CA ASP A 63 -1.36 -3.20 5.04
C ASP A 63 -2.65 -2.77 4.35
N VAL A 64 -3.27 -1.70 4.82
CA VAL A 64 -4.59 -1.23 4.37
C VAL A 64 -4.47 0.16 3.78
N SER A 65 -4.96 0.36 2.56
CA SER A 65 -5.00 1.67 1.92
C SER A 65 -6.39 2.02 1.38
N ASN A 66 -6.70 3.31 1.38
CA ASN A 66 -7.78 3.88 0.60
C ASN A 66 -7.22 4.98 -0.30
N GLY A 67 -7.09 4.71 -1.60
CA GLY A 67 -6.59 5.64 -2.61
C GLY A 67 -7.63 6.62 -3.16
N GLY A 68 -8.86 6.61 -2.63
CA GLY A 68 -9.95 7.47 -3.09
C GLY A 68 -10.45 7.11 -4.49
N ALA A 69 -11.30 7.97 -5.06
CA ALA A 69 -11.75 7.79 -6.43
C ALA A 69 -10.60 8.06 -7.43
N SER A 70 -10.44 7.18 -8.44
CA SER A 70 -9.50 7.45 -9.54
C SER A 70 -9.93 8.74 -10.24
N MET A 71 -9.08 9.77 -10.22
CA MET A 71 -9.29 10.96 -11.04
C MET A 71 -8.96 10.70 -12.51
N MET A 72 -8.40 9.54 -12.86
CA MET A 72 -8.25 9.13 -14.24
C MET A 72 -9.48 8.30 -14.64
N PRO A 73 -10.44 8.83 -15.42
CA PRO A 73 -11.39 7.98 -16.12
C PRO A 73 -10.58 6.99 -16.97
N ALA A 74 -11.01 5.73 -17.00
CA ALA A 74 -10.34 4.64 -17.71
C ALA A 74 -9.83 5.12 -19.07
N MET A 75 -8.50 5.34 -19.17
CA MET A 75 -7.88 5.71 -20.43
C MET A 75 -8.12 4.54 -21.40
N PRO A 76 -8.58 4.77 -22.64
CA PRO A 76 -8.90 3.70 -23.57
C PRO A 76 -7.65 2.96 -24.12
N PHE A 77 -6.46 3.34 -23.68
CA PHE A 77 -5.22 2.61 -23.94
C PHE A 77 -5.07 1.42 -23.00
N GLY A 78 -5.81 0.33 -23.23
CA GLY A 78 -5.44 -1.05 -22.85
C GLY A 78 -5.14 -1.40 -21.38
N PHE A 79 -5.15 -0.45 -20.45
CA PHE A 79 -4.85 -0.62 -19.04
C PHE A 79 -6.16 -0.60 -18.24
N GLY A 80 -6.71 -1.79 -17.98
CA GLY A 80 -7.69 -2.03 -16.91
C GLY A 80 -9.12 -1.63 -17.24
N ARG A 81 -9.80 -2.41 -18.08
CA ARG A 81 -11.27 -2.49 -18.04
C ARG A 81 -11.64 -3.22 -16.73
N GLY A 82 -12.57 -2.64 -15.97
CA GLY A 82 -12.78 -2.94 -14.55
C GLY A 82 -12.99 -4.41 -14.16
N GLY A 83 -12.64 -4.70 -12.90
CA GLY A 83 -13.02 -5.91 -12.17
C GLY A 83 -11.87 -6.74 -11.58
N ASP A 84 -10.62 -6.56 -12.03
CA ASP A 84 -9.48 -7.42 -11.68
C ASP A 84 -8.20 -6.63 -11.33
N ASN A 85 -8.33 -5.45 -10.72
CA ASN A 85 -7.18 -4.57 -10.45
C ASN A 85 -6.53 -4.82 -9.08
N ASN A 86 -7.16 -5.58 -8.17
CA ASN A 86 -6.60 -5.87 -6.86
C ASN A 86 -5.45 -6.89 -6.98
N MET A 87 -4.23 -6.42 -6.75
CA MET A 87 -3.03 -7.25 -6.72
C MET A 87 -2.25 -6.97 -5.45
N PHE A 88 -1.52 -7.98 -4.97
CA PHE A 88 -0.63 -7.78 -3.83
C PHE A 88 0.38 -6.67 -4.14
N GLY A 89 0.44 -5.68 -3.26
CA GLY A 89 1.25 -4.47 -3.42
C GLY A 89 0.42 -3.23 -3.76
N GLU A 90 -0.87 -3.36 -4.09
CA GLU A 90 -1.73 -2.20 -4.36
C GLU A 90 -2.01 -1.38 -3.10
N ALA A 91 -2.08 -2.02 -1.92
CA ALA A 91 -2.16 -1.26 -0.67
C ALA A 91 -0.89 -0.44 -0.45
N TYR A 92 0.27 -0.95 -0.87
CA TYR A 92 1.51 -0.18 -0.89
C TYR A 92 1.50 0.96 -1.93
N ASN A 93 1.11 0.68 -3.18
CA ASN A 93 1.13 1.67 -4.27
C ASN A 93 0.14 2.81 -4.07
N GLY A 94 -0.98 2.53 -3.40
CA GLY A 94 -2.07 3.49 -3.20
C GLY A 94 -2.90 3.67 -4.46
N GLY A 95 -3.19 2.57 -5.16
CA GLY A 95 -4.12 2.55 -6.29
C GLY A 95 -5.51 3.05 -5.88
N ALA A 96 -6.32 3.44 -6.87
CA ALA A 96 -7.67 3.95 -6.62
C ALA A 96 -8.55 2.90 -5.92
N GLY A 97 -9.41 3.35 -5.00
CA GLY A 97 -10.27 2.49 -4.20
C GLY A 97 -9.59 1.96 -2.93
N LYS A 98 -10.22 0.95 -2.34
CA LYS A 98 -9.79 0.31 -1.10
C LYS A 98 -8.96 -0.93 -1.41
N HIS A 99 -7.80 -1.06 -0.77
CA HIS A 99 -6.85 -2.15 -0.96
C HIS A 99 -6.35 -2.68 0.38
N ALA A 100 -6.13 -4.00 0.48
CA ALA A 100 -5.51 -4.61 1.65
C ALA A 100 -4.53 -5.71 1.22
N ASP A 101 -3.27 -5.56 1.57
CA ASP A 101 -2.23 -6.56 1.35
C ASP A 101 -2.07 -7.38 2.63
N MET A 102 -2.47 -8.65 2.59
CA MET A 102 -2.46 -9.58 3.73
C MET A 102 -1.43 -10.67 3.50
N SER A 103 -0.58 -10.93 4.50
CA SER A 103 0.50 -11.90 4.39
C SER A 103 0.70 -12.68 5.68
N ILE A 104 1.02 -13.96 5.56
CA ILE A 104 1.35 -14.83 6.68
C ILE A 104 2.64 -15.61 6.41
N LEU A 105 3.50 -15.68 7.42
CA LEU A 105 4.74 -16.44 7.42
C LEU A 105 4.82 -17.33 8.66
N HIS A 106 5.30 -18.55 8.48
CA HIS A 106 5.70 -19.45 9.55
C HIS A 106 7.17 -19.78 9.35
N LYS A 107 8.02 -19.39 10.31
CA LYS A 107 9.48 -19.48 10.19
C LYS A 107 9.96 -20.91 9.92
N ASP A 108 9.33 -21.90 10.56
CA ASP A 108 9.73 -23.32 10.44
C ASP A 108 9.04 -24.06 9.27
N PHE A 109 8.01 -23.45 8.65
CA PHE A 109 7.24 -24.05 7.56
C PHE A 109 7.07 -23.06 6.40
N PRO A 110 8.17 -22.54 5.83
CA PRO A 110 8.10 -21.59 4.74
C PRO A 110 7.42 -22.22 3.52
N ARG A 111 6.60 -21.43 2.80
CA ARG A 111 5.86 -21.87 1.60
C ARG A 111 4.84 -23.00 1.82
N GLN A 112 4.59 -23.38 3.07
CA GLN A 112 3.72 -24.50 3.44
C GLN A 112 2.45 -24.04 4.15
N ILE A 113 2.07 -22.78 4.01
CA ILE A 113 0.85 -22.22 4.59
C ILE A 113 -0.18 -22.04 3.49
N ASN A 114 -1.31 -22.73 3.62
CA ASN A 114 -2.52 -22.37 2.89
C ASN A 114 -3.52 -21.96 3.96
N ALA A 115 -3.64 -20.66 4.19
CA ALA A 115 -4.46 -20.12 5.26
C ALA A 115 -5.80 -19.64 4.71
N VAL A 116 -6.87 -19.92 5.45
CA VAL A 116 -8.20 -19.39 5.23
C VAL A 116 -8.46 -18.37 6.32
N GLN A 117 -8.68 -17.12 5.92
CA GLN A 117 -9.11 -16.05 6.82
C GLN A 117 -10.62 -15.91 6.76
N ALA A 118 -11.31 -16.21 7.86
CA ALA A 118 -12.72 -15.93 8.03
C ALA A 118 -12.94 -14.41 8.21
N LEU A 119 -13.90 -13.85 7.48
CA LEU A 119 -14.14 -12.42 7.40
C LEU A 119 -15.42 -11.99 8.14
N PRO A 120 -15.44 -10.81 8.79
CA PRO A 120 -16.67 -10.21 9.25
C PRO A 120 -17.54 -9.76 8.06
N LYS A 121 -18.86 -9.74 8.25
CA LYS A 121 -19.84 -9.39 7.19
C LYS A 121 -19.57 -8.02 6.54
N GLY A 122 -19.03 -7.07 7.32
CA GLY A 122 -18.69 -5.72 6.86
C GLY A 122 -17.65 -5.68 5.74
N VAL A 123 -16.84 -6.73 5.57
CA VAL A 123 -15.79 -6.79 4.54
C VAL A 123 -16.39 -6.87 3.14
N LYS A 124 -17.60 -7.42 3.00
CA LYS A 124 -18.32 -7.58 1.72
C LYS A 124 -17.56 -8.38 0.66
N LEU A 125 -16.66 -9.27 1.07
CA LEU A 125 -15.96 -10.23 0.21
C LEU A 125 -16.41 -11.67 0.49
N GLY A 126 -17.64 -11.87 0.94
CA GLY A 126 -18.13 -13.17 1.39
C GLY A 126 -17.56 -13.58 2.74
N ASN A 127 -17.53 -14.89 3.01
CA ASN A 127 -17.22 -15.43 4.34
C ASN A 127 -15.72 -15.62 4.59
N SER A 128 -14.90 -15.75 3.54
CA SER A 128 -13.47 -16.00 3.69
C SER A 128 -12.62 -15.55 2.50
N LEU A 129 -11.33 -15.39 2.79
CA LEU A 129 -10.24 -15.20 1.83
C LEU A 129 -9.24 -16.34 1.96
N ASN A 130 -8.59 -16.70 0.86
CA ASN A 130 -7.53 -17.69 0.85
C ASN A 130 -6.18 -17.00 0.69
N LEU A 131 -5.31 -17.11 1.68
CA LEU A 131 -3.90 -16.73 1.59
C LEU A 131 -3.12 -17.97 1.15
N ILE A 132 -2.53 -17.90 -0.05
CA ILE A 132 -1.80 -19.04 -0.65
C ILE A 132 -0.32 -18.70 -0.79
N PRO A 133 0.58 -19.71 -0.81
CA PRO A 133 2.00 -19.48 -0.97
C PRO A 133 2.30 -18.65 -2.21
N THR A 134 3.15 -17.64 -2.04
CA THR A 134 3.65 -16.86 -3.16
C THR A 134 4.39 -17.81 -4.10
N PRO A 135 4.12 -17.79 -5.42
CA PRO A 135 4.89 -18.56 -6.37
C PRO A 135 6.37 -18.23 -6.21
N ALA A 136 7.24 -19.24 -6.23
CA ALA A 136 8.66 -18.96 -6.40
C ALA A 136 8.81 -18.28 -7.76
N THR A 137 9.44 -17.12 -7.77
CA THR A 137 9.81 -16.49 -9.03
C THR A 137 10.84 -17.42 -9.65
N ALA A 138 10.50 -18.13 -10.73
CA ALA A 138 11.54 -18.70 -11.57
C ALA A 138 12.46 -17.53 -11.93
N PRO A 139 13.80 -17.67 -11.85
CA PRO A 139 14.67 -16.67 -12.45
C PRO A 139 14.13 -16.39 -13.84
N ALA A 140 13.78 -15.13 -14.14
CA ALA A 140 13.36 -14.79 -15.48
C ALA A 140 14.37 -15.44 -16.43
N PRO A 141 13.94 -16.21 -17.45
CA PRO A 141 14.90 -16.75 -18.39
C PRO A 141 15.77 -15.58 -18.82
N ARG A 142 17.09 -15.69 -18.58
CA ARG A 142 18.01 -14.76 -19.20
C ARG A 142 17.69 -14.91 -20.68
N HIS A 143 17.18 -13.85 -21.29
CA HIS A 143 17.17 -13.75 -22.73
C HIS A 143 18.65 -13.77 -23.14
N GLU A 144 19.19 -14.96 -23.38
CA GLU A 144 20.57 -15.16 -23.83
C GLU A 144 20.75 -14.71 -25.30
N ASP A 145 19.67 -14.31 -25.98
CA ASP A 145 19.67 -13.83 -27.36
C ASP A 145 19.13 -12.41 -27.55
N GLU A 146 19.13 -11.57 -26.51
CA GLU A 146 19.23 -10.12 -26.75
C GLU A 146 20.68 -9.72 -26.51
N THR A 147 21.44 -9.51 -27.59
CA THR A 147 22.58 -8.60 -27.52
C THR A 147 22.09 -7.38 -26.73
N PRO A 148 22.75 -6.98 -25.62
CA PRO A 148 22.35 -5.78 -24.91
C PRO A 148 22.31 -4.67 -25.96
N ARG A 149 21.11 -4.23 -26.35
CA ARG A 149 21.00 -2.98 -27.09
C ARG A 149 21.72 -2.01 -26.17
N ALA A 150 22.83 -1.43 -26.64
CA ALA A 150 23.57 -0.46 -25.85
C ALA A 150 22.51 0.46 -25.23
N PRO A 151 22.46 0.59 -23.88
CA PRO A 151 21.41 1.37 -23.25
C PRO A 151 21.39 2.68 -24.01
N ALA A 152 20.23 3.02 -24.59
CA ALA A 152 20.11 4.27 -25.34
C ALA A 152 20.71 5.34 -24.44
N GLU A 153 21.73 6.04 -24.93
CA GLU A 153 22.51 6.99 -24.15
C GLU A 153 21.51 7.90 -23.44
N MET A 154 21.36 7.72 -22.12
CA MET A 154 20.34 8.47 -21.40
C MET A 154 20.78 9.93 -21.48
N PRO A 155 19.97 10.81 -22.10
CA PRO A 155 20.35 12.20 -22.26
C PRO A 155 20.64 12.80 -20.88
N ASN A 156 21.57 13.76 -20.86
CA ASN A 156 21.85 14.51 -19.64
C ASN A 156 20.56 15.12 -19.12
N PHE A 157 20.35 15.04 -17.81
CA PHE A 157 19.10 15.43 -17.22
C PHE A 157 19.32 16.14 -15.89
N LYS A 158 18.59 17.23 -15.67
CA LYS A 158 18.67 18.05 -14.46
C LYS A 158 17.55 17.66 -13.49
N MET A 159 17.86 17.50 -12.21
CA MET A 159 16.88 17.28 -11.16
C MET A 159 16.85 18.48 -10.22
N SER A 160 15.72 19.18 -10.14
CA SER A 160 15.51 20.34 -9.28
C SER A 160 14.57 19.99 -8.14
N ILE A 161 15.03 20.11 -6.91
CA ILE A 161 14.27 19.73 -5.71
C ILE A 161 13.91 20.98 -4.91
N TYR A 162 12.60 21.18 -4.75
CA TYR A 162 11.97 22.21 -3.95
C TYR A 162 11.29 21.58 -2.72
N TRP A 163 11.07 22.36 -1.68
CA TRP A 163 10.39 21.90 -0.47
C TRP A 163 9.67 23.03 0.26
N GLY A 164 8.64 22.66 1.02
CA GLY A 164 7.90 23.52 1.91
C GLY A 164 6.61 24.03 1.30
N CYS A 165 5.63 24.26 2.18
CA CYS A 165 4.40 24.97 1.84
C CYS A 165 4.64 26.48 1.81
N GLY A 166 4.24 27.12 0.73
CA GLY A 166 4.23 28.59 0.61
C GLY A 166 4.15 29.06 -0.84
N PRO A 167 3.76 30.33 -1.06
CA PRO A 167 3.58 30.87 -2.42
C PRO A 167 4.91 31.16 -3.13
N THR A 168 6.03 31.20 -2.40
CA THR A 168 7.35 31.61 -2.90
C THR A 168 8.42 30.58 -2.54
N VAL A 169 9.40 30.41 -3.44
CA VAL A 169 10.59 29.60 -3.20
C VAL A 169 11.43 30.26 -2.10
N ARG A 170 11.79 29.52 -1.06
CA ARG A 170 12.58 30.04 0.07
C ARG A 170 14.08 30.02 -0.29
N GLN A 171 14.88 30.80 0.45
CA GLN A 171 16.33 30.83 0.27
C GLN A 171 16.94 29.42 0.43
N GLY A 172 17.91 29.08 -0.42
CA GLY A 172 18.57 27.77 -0.44
C GLY A 172 17.90 26.72 -1.33
N GLN A 173 16.87 27.10 -2.09
CA GLN A 173 16.16 26.27 -3.06
C GLN A 173 16.26 26.83 -4.49
N PRO A 174 16.14 25.98 -5.52
CA PRO A 174 16.13 24.52 -5.45
C PRO A 174 17.51 23.93 -5.13
N ARG A 175 17.54 22.67 -4.70
CA ARG A 175 18.74 21.85 -4.83
C ARG A 175 18.76 21.23 -6.21
N ILE A 176 19.80 21.52 -6.99
CA ILE A 176 19.94 21.06 -8.37
C ILE A 176 20.97 19.94 -8.43
N PHE A 177 20.64 18.86 -9.12
CA PHE A 177 21.52 17.73 -9.39
C PHE A 177 21.59 17.50 -10.89
N GLU A 178 22.79 17.24 -11.40
CA GLU A 178 22.98 16.79 -12.77
C GLU A 178 23.10 15.27 -12.80
N ILE A 179 22.35 14.67 -13.72
CA ILE A 179 22.42 13.24 -14.05
C ILE A 179 23.09 13.16 -15.41
N ARG A 180 24.26 12.52 -15.47
CA ARG A 180 25.05 12.34 -16.69
C ARG A 180 25.18 10.86 -16.97
N ASN A 181 24.81 10.41 -18.17
CA ASN A 181 24.86 9.00 -18.58
C ASN A 181 24.13 8.04 -17.60
N GLY A 182 23.00 8.49 -17.03
CA GLY A 182 22.27 7.75 -16.00
C GLY A 182 22.97 7.65 -14.64
N GLN A 183 24.18 8.22 -14.49
CA GLN A 183 24.88 8.31 -13.23
C GLN A 183 24.55 9.65 -12.56
N MET A 184 24.01 9.54 -11.34
CA MET A 184 23.82 10.67 -10.45
C MET A 184 25.19 11.08 -9.90
N ALA A 185 25.50 12.38 -9.89
CA ALA A 185 26.66 12.86 -9.13
C ALA A 185 26.53 12.41 -7.65
N SER A 186 27.65 12.08 -7.01
CA SER A 186 27.75 11.47 -5.66
C SER A 186 27.00 12.23 -4.54
N THR A 187 26.57 13.46 -4.81
CA THR A 187 25.93 14.40 -3.89
C THR A 187 24.50 14.01 -3.46
N LEU A 188 23.80 13.11 -4.15
CA LEU A 188 22.47 12.65 -3.70
C LEU A 188 22.54 11.83 -2.40
N ALA A 189 23.65 11.12 -2.16
CA ALA A 189 23.85 10.38 -0.91
C ALA A 189 23.86 11.30 0.33
N ALA A 190 24.07 12.61 0.15
CA ALA A 190 24.01 13.60 1.23
C ALA A 190 22.59 14.11 1.54
N MET A 191 21.57 13.71 0.77
CA MET A 191 20.17 13.98 1.12
C MET A 191 19.67 12.96 2.12
N GLN A 192 19.01 13.45 3.18
CA GLN A 192 18.36 12.59 4.15
C GLN A 192 17.20 11.88 3.44
N SER A 193 17.34 10.58 3.17
CA SER A 193 16.20 9.76 2.80
C SER A 193 15.44 9.43 4.08
N ARG A 194 14.33 10.13 4.32
CA ARG A 194 13.40 9.77 5.40
C ARG A 194 12.48 8.68 4.91
N GLY A 195 12.29 7.68 5.76
CA GLY A 195 11.36 6.59 5.52
C GLY A 195 11.53 5.51 6.56
N GLU A 196 10.70 4.48 6.47
CA GLU A 196 10.87 3.29 7.29
C GLU A 196 12.11 2.51 6.86
N SER A 197 12.97 2.23 7.86
CA SER A 197 14.09 1.30 7.73
C SER A 197 13.62 -0.14 7.64
N GLU A 198 12.54 -0.46 8.34
CA GLU A 198 11.94 -1.79 8.37
C GLU A 198 10.74 -1.81 7.41
N ARG A 199 10.93 -2.46 6.26
CA ARG A 199 9.87 -2.70 5.29
C ARG A 199 9.61 -4.20 5.31
N TYR A 200 8.47 -4.63 5.88
CA TYR A 200 7.98 -5.94 5.49
C TYR A 200 7.52 -5.83 4.05
N ARG A 201 8.35 -6.39 3.17
CA ARG A 201 8.00 -6.68 1.80
C ARG A 201 7.64 -8.14 1.80
N SER A 202 6.50 -8.49 1.23
CA SER A 202 6.24 -9.89 1.03
C SER A 202 7.37 -10.51 0.21
N ASN A 203 7.74 -11.71 0.60
CA ASN A 203 8.78 -12.53 0.05
C ASN A 203 8.18 -13.88 -0.36
N GLU A 204 8.96 -14.66 -1.10
CA GLU A 204 8.52 -15.93 -1.68
C GLU A 204 8.18 -17.01 -0.65
N LEU A 205 8.53 -16.81 0.63
CA LEU A 205 8.24 -17.74 1.72
C LEU A 205 6.84 -17.52 2.32
N ASP A 206 6.24 -16.35 2.06
CA ASP A 206 4.96 -15.96 2.62
C ASP A 206 3.79 -16.54 1.82
N SER A 207 2.63 -16.55 2.47
CA SER A 207 1.34 -16.79 1.81
C SER A 207 0.51 -15.53 1.84
N ASN A 208 -0.04 -15.15 0.69
CA ASN A 208 -0.55 -13.80 0.46
C ASN A 208 -1.99 -13.79 -0.02
N TRP A 209 -2.67 -12.69 0.29
CA TRP A 209 -3.85 -12.21 -0.40
C TRP A 209 -3.70 -10.70 -0.64
N PRO A 210 -4.06 -10.15 -1.80
CA PRO A 210 -4.57 -10.81 -3.00
C PRO A 210 -3.55 -11.76 -3.64
N ASN A 211 -4.01 -12.68 -4.48
CA ASN A 211 -3.14 -13.64 -5.17
C ASN A 211 -3.74 -14.11 -6.51
N ALA A 212 -3.07 -15.00 -7.24
CA ALA A 212 -3.53 -15.45 -8.55
C ALA A 212 -4.93 -16.12 -8.56
N ARG A 213 -5.42 -16.61 -7.41
CA ARG A 213 -6.71 -17.30 -7.29
C ARG A 213 -7.82 -16.43 -6.69
N ASP A 214 -7.47 -15.37 -5.99
CA ASP A 214 -8.42 -14.48 -5.33
C ASP A 214 -7.90 -13.04 -5.36
N LYS A 215 -8.58 -12.21 -6.16
CA LYS A 215 -8.26 -10.80 -6.44
C LYS A 215 -9.48 -9.91 -6.33
N ARG A 216 -10.46 -10.30 -5.51
CA ARG A 216 -11.71 -9.56 -5.41
C ARG A 216 -11.44 -8.14 -4.90
N ASP A 217 -12.04 -7.15 -5.55
CA ASP A 217 -11.97 -5.75 -5.16
C ASP A 217 -12.87 -5.47 -3.93
N PHE A 218 -12.41 -4.59 -3.04
CA PHE A 218 -13.26 -4.11 -1.96
C PHE A 218 -14.34 -3.15 -2.47
N ALA A 219 -15.57 -3.33 -2.00
CA ALA A 219 -16.64 -2.37 -2.22
C ALA A 219 -16.30 -1.01 -1.57
N THR A 220 -16.86 0.09 -2.10
CA THR A 220 -16.61 1.45 -1.59
C THR A 220 -16.99 1.61 -0.11
N ASP A 221 -17.98 0.87 0.37
CA ASP A 221 -18.45 0.86 1.76
C ASP A 221 -18.01 -0.39 2.55
N ALA A 222 -17.02 -1.14 2.05
CA ALA A 222 -16.41 -2.25 2.78
C ALA A 222 -15.70 -1.77 4.06
N SER A 223 -15.71 -2.61 5.09
CA SER A 223 -15.09 -2.36 6.38
C SER A 223 -14.40 -3.64 6.87
N LEU A 224 -13.15 -3.50 7.32
CA LEU A 224 -12.38 -4.56 7.97
C LEU A 224 -12.74 -4.71 9.45
N PHE A 225 -13.57 -3.84 10.00
CA PHE A 225 -13.97 -3.85 11.40
C PHE A 225 -14.60 -5.18 11.82
N GLY A 226 -14.19 -5.68 12.98
CA GLY A 226 -14.73 -6.90 13.59
C GLY A 226 -13.71 -8.02 13.75
N ASN A 227 -14.21 -9.22 14.03
CA ASN A 227 -13.38 -10.39 14.33
C ASN A 227 -12.90 -11.06 13.05
N HIS A 228 -11.63 -11.43 13.04
CA HIS A 228 -10.96 -12.22 12.00
C HIS A 228 -10.37 -13.46 12.64
N THR A 229 -10.38 -14.55 11.90
CA THR A 229 -9.77 -15.82 12.35
C THR A 229 -9.06 -16.46 11.18
N LEU A 230 -7.81 -16.86 11.39
CA LEU A 230 -7.05 -17.60 10.40
C LEU A 230 -6.97 -19.06 10.81
N SER A 231 -7.07 -19.93 9.81
CA SER A 231 -7.01 -21.37 9.97
C SER A 231 -6.28 -21.99 8.79
N GLY A 232 -5.72 -23.18 8.98
CA GLY A 232 -4.98 -23.88 7.93
C GLY A 232 -3.87 -24.76 8.50
N ALA A 233 -3.26 -25.56 7.64
CA ALA A 233 -2.07 -26.31 8.02
C ALA A 233 -0.95 -25.34 8.43
N ASN A 234 -0.25 -25.66 9.53
CA ASN A 234 0.82 -24.84 10.10
C ASN A 234 0.37 -23.42 10.52
N VAL A 235 -0.94 -23.19 10.73
CA VAL A 235 -1.48 -21.96 11.33
C VAL A 235 -1.96 -22.29 12.74
N PRO A 236 -1.51 -21.58 13.80
CA PRO A 236 -2.00 -21.77 15.15
C PRO A 236 -3.52 -21.61 15.23
N ALA A 237 -4.22 -22.55 15.85
CA ALA A 237 -5.67 -22.46 16.05
C ALA A 237 -6.09 -21.24 16.89
N SER A 238 -5.15 -20.69 17.66
CA SER A 238 -5.30 -19.47 18.45
C SER A 238 -5.19 -18.19 17.61
N LEU A 239 -4.95 -18.25 16.29
CA LEU A 239 -4.76 -17.06 15.46
C LEU A 239 -6.11 -16.39 15.13
N ASN A 240 -6.60 -15.63 16.12
CA ASN A 240 -7.81 -14.83 16.06
C ASN A 240 -7.53 -13.43 16.63
N PHE A 241 -8.10 -12.42 16.00
CA PHE A 241 -7.94 -11.03 16.43
C PHE A 241 -9.14 -10.19 15.98
N ALA A 242 -9.31 -9.02 16.61
CA ALA A 242 -10.31 -8.05 16.22
C ALA A 242 -9.63 -6.82 15.61
N ILE A 243 -10.17 -6.35 14.49
CA ILE A 243 -9.82 -5.06 13.88
C ILE A 243 -10.80 -4.02 14.42
N SER A 244 -10.28 -2.94 15.01
CA SER A 244 -11.09 -1.82 15.48
C SER A 244 -11.24 -0.75 14.39
N ALA A 245 -12.11 0.23 14.63
CA ALA A 245 -12.34 1.33 13.68
C ALA A 245 -11.06 2.13 13.39
N ALA A 246 -10.09 2.14 14.32
CA ALA A 246 -8.82 2.83 14.12
C ALA A 246 -7.91 2.14 13.08
N GLN A 247 -8.07 0.84 12.83
CA GLN A 247 -7.30 0.08 11.84
C GLN A 247 -8.11 -0.27 10.58
N ASP A 248 -9.35 0.22 10.48
CA ASP A 248 -10.18 0.05 9.29
C ASP A 248 -9.66 0.93 8.13
N PHE A 249 -10.27 0.80 6.95
CA PHE A 249 -10.07 1.71 5.83
C PHE A 249 -10.31 3.16 6.28
N MET A 250 -9.29 4.00 6.10
CA MET A 250 -9.41 5.43 6.35
C MET A 250 -10.38 6.07 5.34
N GLY A 251 -10.92 7.24 5.69
CA GLY A 251 -11.73 8.05 4.78
C GLY A 251 -10.92 8.52 3.56
N ASP A 252 -11.62 8.98 2.52
CA ASP A 252 -11.00 9.54 1.31
C ASP A 252 -10.30 10.87 1.63
N LEU A 253 -9.02 10.97 1.25
CA LEU A 253 -8.22 12.19 1.37
C LEU A 253 -8.84 13.35 0.60
N GLY A 254 -9.51 13.10 -0.53
CA GLY A 254 -10.20 14.12 -1.32
C GLY A 254 -9.28 15.27 -1.74
N LEU A 255 -8.10 14.94 -2.24
CA LEU A 255 -7.10 15.91 -2.69
C LEU A 255 -7.62 16.72 -3.88
N ARG A 256 -7.57 18.05 -3.77
CA ARG A 256 -7.99 19.02 -4.78
C ARG A 256 -6.89 20.04 -4.99
N SER A 257 -6.82 20.63 -6.19
CA SER A 257 -5.93 21.74 -6.48
C SER A 257 -6.64 22.90 -7.16
N SER A 258 -6.06 24.09 -7.03
CA SER A 258 -6.41 25.28 -7.80
C SER A 258 -5.15 26.06 -8.20
N GLY A 259 -5.24 26.87 -9.25
CA GLY A 259 -4.11 27.60 -9.83
C GLY A 259 -3.45 26.87 -11.00
N ALA A 260 -2.85 27.64 -11.91
CA ALA A 260 -2.12 27.12 -13.05
C ALA A 260 -0.70 26.68 -12.65
N THR A 261 -0.08 25.79 -13.43
CA THR A 261 1.30 25.32 -13.17
C THR A 261 2.36 26.43 -13.25
N SER A 262 2.03 27.54 -13.93
CA SER A 262 2.84 28.76 -14.00
C SER A 262 2.65 29.71 -12.81
N ASP A 263 1.60 29.54 -12.00
CA ASP A 263 1.32 30.36 -10.81
C ASP A 263 1.50 29.56 -9.51
N VAL A 264 1.08 30.11 -8.37
CA VAL A 264 0.94 29.39 -7.11
C VAL A 264 -0.15 28.34 -7.26
N ILE A 265 0.17 27.08 -6.93
CA ILE A 265 -0.82 26.00 -6.89
C ILE A 265 -1.24 25.81 -5.43
N THR A 266 -2.53 25.92 -5.14
CA THR A 266 -3.08 25.64 -3.81
C THR A 266 -3.62 24.21 -3.77
N LEU A 267 -3.07 23.38 -2.90
CA LEU A 267 -3.58 22.05 -2.58
C LEU A 267 -4.51 22.14 -1.36
N ASN A 268 -5.65 21.45 -1.43
CA ASN A 268 -6.59 21.29 -0.32
C ASN A 268 -7.04 19.83 -0.20
N TRP A 269 -7.28 19.35 1.01
CA TRP A 269 -7.77 17.98 1.26
C TRP A 269 -8.75 17.94 2.43
N ASN A 270 -9.46 16.82 2.57
CA ASN A 270 -10.41 16.62 3.65
C ASN A 270 -9.67 16.40 4.99
N SER A 271 -10.30 16.75 6.12
CA SER A 271 -9.88 16.21 7.40
C SER A 271 -10.30 14.74 7.47
N VAL A 272 -9.33 13.83 7.58
CA VAL A 272 -9.59 12.38 7.60
C VAL A 272 -9.53 11.89 9.03
N SER A 273 -10.63 11.29 9.50
CA SER A 273 -10.70 10.70 10.83
C SER A 273 -9.62 9.62 11.01
N GLY A 274 -8.92 9.66 12.15
CA GLY A 274 -7.83 8.73 12.46
C GLY A 274 -6.46 9.11 11.84
N ALA A 275 -6.39 10.11 10.96
CA ALA A 275 -5.12 10.56 10.42
C ALA A 275 -4.24 11.21 11.50
N LYS A 276 -2.98 10.77 11.59
CA LYS A 276 -1.99 11.25 12.56
C LYS A 276 -1.08 12.33 12.00
N ALA A 277 -0.89 12.35 10.68
CA ALA A 277 -0.11 13.35 9.94
C ALA A 277 -0.40 13.22 8.43
N TYR A 278 0.07 14.18 7.64
CA TYR A 278 0.01 14.15 6.18
C TYR A 278 1.36 14.39 5.54
N PHE A 279 1.53 13.91 4.32
CA PHE A 279 2.66 14.26 3.48
C PHE A 279 2.22 14.39 2.01
N PHE A 280 2.84 15.32 1.30
CA PHE A 280 2.59 15.55 -0.12
C PHE A 280 3.89 15.74 -0.86
N ASN A 281 3.94 15.22 -2.07
CA ASN A 281 4.97 15.54 -3.04
C ASN A 281 4.38 15.72 -4.43
N ALA A 282 5.14 16.39 -5.28
CA ALA A 282 4.79 16.62 -6.67
C ALA A 282 6.00 16.40 -7.57
N PHE A 283 5.75 15.85 -8.75
CA PHE A 283 6.75 15.55 -9.76
C PHE A 283 6.27 16.08 -11.10
N GLY A 284 7.17 16.70 -11.86
CA GLY A 284 6.88 17.14 -13.23
C GLY A 284 8.14 17.12 -14.08
N MET A 285 7.99 16.97 -15.39
CA MET A 285 9.12 16.95 -16.32
C MET A 285 8.95 18.02 -17.39
N ARG A 286 10.04 18.67 -17.80
CA ARG A 286 10.10 19.56 -18.97
C ARG A 286 11.30 19.18 -19.83
N GLY A 287 11.24 19.48 -21.14
CA GLY A 287 12.32 19.14 -22.07
C GLY A 287 12.52 17.63 -22.26
N VAL A 288 11.45 16.82 -22.11
CA VAL A 288 11.52 15.37 -22.34
C VAL A 288 11.96 15.10 -23.79
N GLY A 289 12.99 14.26 -23.95
CA GLY A 289 13.56 13.94 -25.28
C GLY A 289 14.55 14.98 -25.82
N GLN A 290 14.88 16.01 -25.03
CA GLN A 290 15.93 16.99 -25.33
C GLN A 290 17.21 16.65 -24.55
N ASN A 291 18.35 17.19 -24.98
CA ASN A 291 19.67 16.95 -24.36
C ASN A 291 19.83 17.61 -22.97
N ASP A 292 18.84 18.38 -22.52
CA ASP A 292 18.85 19.23 -21.32
C ASP A 292 17.54 19.13 -20.50
N GLY A 293 16.83 18.01 -20.60
CA GLY A 293 15.58 17.83 -19.89
C GLY A 293 15.70 18.01 -18.36
N GLU A 294 14.60 18.40 -17.71
CA GLU A 294 14.57 18.69 -16.27
C GLU A 294 13.39 18.00 -15.56
N MET A 295 13.65 17.34 -14.43
CA MET A 295 12.67 16.81 -13.49
C MET A 295 12.62 17.74 -12.31
N ILE A 296 11.43 18.22 -12.02
CA ILE A 296 11.16 19.03 -10.85
C ILE A 296 10.44 18.16 -9.84
N MET A 297 10.96 18.19 -8.62
CA MET A 297 10.39 17.55 -7.45
C MET A 297 10.04 18.64 -6.43
N TRP A 298 8.89 18.49 -5.79
CA TRP A 298 8.50 19.31 -4.66
C TRP A 298 7.99 18.41 -3.52
N SER A 299 8.29 18.76 -2.28
CA SER A 299 7.72 18.13 -1.08
C SER A 299 7.12 19.17 -0.14
N ALA A 300 6.08 18.79 0.61
CA ALA A 300 5.46 19.70 1.59
C ALA A 300 6.30 19.88 2.88
N SER A 301 7.43 19.18 3.03
CA SER A 301 8.34 19.24 4.18
C SER A 301 8.96 20.63 4.36
N GLU A 302 9.15 21.09 5.60
CA GLU A 302 9.95 22.30 5.85
C GLU A 302 11.47 22.07 5.70
N VAL A 303 11.88 20.80 5.69
CA VAL A 303 13.27 20.36 5.51
C VAL A 303 13.52 19.82 4.10
N PRO A 304 14.77 19.90 3.58
CA PRO A 304 15.12 19.38 2.26
C PRO A 304 15.09 17.85 2.24
N ASP A 305 13.93 17.29 1.93
CA ASP A 305 13.67 15.85 1.78
C ASP A 305 13.06 15.57 0.40
N MET A 306 13.53 14.51 -0.25
CA MET A 306 13.03 14.09 -1.58
C MET A 306 11.61 13.51 -1.53
N GLY A 307 11.10 13.20 -0.34
CA GLY A 307 9.78 12.65 -0.08
C GLY A 307 9.60 11.19 -0.45
N SER A 308 10.55 10.58 -1.16
CA SER A 308 10.37 9.25 -1.77
C SER A 308 10.14 8.13 -0.77
N GLY A 309 10.77 8.20 0.42
CA GLY A 309 10.53 7.24 1.50
C GLY A 309 9.36 7.61 2.42
N LEU A 310 8.80 8.81 2.29
CA LEU A 310 7.66 9.29 3.07
C LEU A 310 6.31 8.93 2.43
N VAL A 311 6.27 8.58 1.14
CA VAL A 311 5.04 8.06 0.52
C VAL A 311 4.84 6.56 0.81
N ASN A 312 4.85 6.19 2.09
CA ASN A 312 4.71 4.83 2.59
C ASN A 312 4.14 4.83 4.03
N TYR A 313 3.74 3.69 4.58
CA TYR A 313 3.35 3.59 5.99
C TYR A 313 4.49 4.03 6.92
N LEU A 314 4.13 4.66 8.03
CA LEU A 314 5.06 5.11 9.07
C LEU A 314 4.65 4.56 10.44
N ARG A 315 5.64 4.16 11.23
CA ARG A 315 5.46 3.79 12.64
C ARG A 315 5.14 5.03 13.48
N PRO A 316 4.42 4.88 14.62
CA PRO A 316 4.06 5.99 15.49
C PRO A 316 5.28 6.82 15.98
N SER A 317 6.41 6.16 16.23
CA SER A 317 7.65 6.84 16.62
C SER A 317 8.24 7.71 15.50
N ASN A 318 8.17 7.24 14.25
CA ASN A 318 8.61 8.01 13.09
C ASN A 318 7.65 9.16 12.78
N ILE A 319 6.33 8.97 12.91
CA ILE A 319 5.36 10.06 12.81
C ILE A 319 5.68 11.16 13.83
N THR A 320 5.87 10.78 15.09
CA THR A 320 6.20 11.71 16.18
C THR A 320 7.50 12.49 15.87
N ARG A 321 8.57 11.78 15.49
CA ARG A 321 9.86 12.39 15.15
C ARG A 321 9.74 13.32 13.95
N PHE A 322 9.10 12.88 12.86
CA PHE A 322 9.02 13.66 11.62
C PHE A 322 8.09 14.87 11.74
N LEU A 323 7.10 14.85 12.64
CA LEU A 323 6.34 16.04 13.02
C LEU A 323 7.21 17.05 13.76
N GLN A 324 8.01 16.60 14.73
CA GLN A 324 8.93 17.47 15.48
C GLN A 324 9.99 18.11 14.57
N GLU A 325 10.49 17.34 13.60
CA GLU A 325 11.45 17.80 12.58
C GLU A 325 10.79 18.58 11.43
N ARG A 326 9.45 18.67 11.42
CA ARG A 326 8.65 19.32 10.37
C ARG A 326 8.89 18.76 8.96
N ALA A 327 9.21 17.46 8.90
CA ALA A 327 9.32 16.71 7.65
C ALA A 327 7.95 16.26 7.11
N ILE A 328 6.92 16.20 7.97
CA ILE A 328 5.52 15.91 7.60
C ILE A 328 4.58 16.94 8.23
N LEU A 329 3.38 17.06 7.68
CA LEU A 329 2.38 18.04 8.11
C LEU A 329 1.54 17.50 9.29
N PRO A 330 1.13 18.36 10.23
CA PRO A 330 0.24 17.97 11.33
C PRO A 330 -1.15 17.56 10.82
N PRO A 331 -1.89 16.74 11.58
CA PRO A 331 -3.21 16.24 11.18
C PRO A 331 -4.30 17.32 11.11
N THR A 332 -4.02 18.50 11.69
CA THR A 332 -4.91 19.68 11.62
C THR A 332 -4.73 20.49 10.34
N GLN A 333 -3.64 20.29 9.60
CA GLN A 333 -3.39 21.01 8.36
C GLN A 333 -4.12 20.33 7.19
N THR A 334 -4.91 21.10 6.45
CA THR A 334 -5.72 20.65 5.32
C THR A 334 -5.47 21.41 4.02
N SER A 335 -4.45 22.27 4.01
CA SER A 335 -4.02 23.01 2.82
C SER A 335 -2.50 23.21 2.77
N CYS A 336 -1.97 23.34 1.55
CA CYS A 336 -0.56 23.63 1.30
C CYS A 336 -0.42 24.32 -0.06
N GLN A 337 0.47 25.29 -0.17
CA GLN A 337 0.76 25.97 -1.42
C GLN A 337 2.07 25.47 -2.00
N ILE A 338 2.06 25.11 -3.28
CA ILE A 338 3.26 24.87 -4.07
C ILE A 338 3.73 26.23 -4.61
N PRO A 339 5.03 26.57 -4.47
CA PRO A 339 5.56 27.86 -4.90
C PRO A 339 5.30 28.17 -6.37
N ARG A 340 5.10 29.47 -6.65
CA ARG A 340 4.85 29.99 -7.99
C ARG A 340 5.87 29.50 -9.00
N GLY A 341 5.37 29.00 -10.14
CA GLY A 341 6.15 28.82 -11.36
C GLY A 341 7.19 27.69 -11.35
N ILE A 342 7.34 26.93 -10.26
CA ILE A 342 8.29 25.80 -10.23
C ILE A 342 7.91 24.71 -11.24
N PHE A 343 6.62 24.61 -11.56
CA PHE A 343 6.08 23.70 -12.58
C PHE A 343 5.68 24.41 -13.89
N ALA A 344 6.14 25.65 -14.13
CA ALA A 344 5.91 26.31 -15.41
C ALA A 344 6.49 25.46 -16.56
N ASN A 345 5.75 25.28 -17.65
CA ASN A 345 6.18 24.51 -18.82
C ASN A 345 6.52 23.03 -18.54
N THR A 346 6.10 22.47 -17.39
CA THR A 346 6.22 21.02 -17.16
C THR A 346 5.01 20.30 -17.69
N GLN A 347 5.25 19.16 -18.31
CA GLN A 347 4.24 18.19 -18.72
C GLN A 347 3.93 17.25 -17.54
N MET A 348 2.66 16.85 -17.43
CA MET A 348 2.21 15.77 -16.55
C MET A 348 2.67 15.91 -15.09
N VAL A 349 2.27 17.01 -14.42
CA VAL A 349 2.62 17.20 -13.02
C VAL A 349 1.76 16.30 -12.15
N MET A 350 2.37 15.30 -11.53
CA MET A 350 1.71 14.37 -10.62
C MET A 350 1.93 14.83 -9.18
N VAL A 351 0.84 15.15 -8.48
CA VAL A 351 0.81 15.35 -7.03
C VAL A 351 0.37 14.05 -6.38
N ARG A 352 1.11 13.57 -5.38
CA ARG A 352 0.67 12.47 -4.51
C ARG A 352 0.54 12.97 -3.08
N GLY A 353 -0.55 12.57 -2.44
CA GLY A 353 -0.84 12.81 -1.04
C GLY A 353 -0.98 11.51 -0.27
N ILE A 354 -0.56 11.53 1.00
CA ILE A 354 -0.76 10.44 1.95
C ILE A 354 -1.22 11.02 3.29
N GLY A 355 -2.24 10.39 3.88
CA GLY A 355 -2.60 10.54 5.29
C GLY A 355 -2.21 9.27 6.04
N TYR A 356 -1.38 9.42 7.07
CA TYR A 356 -0.90 8.30 7.87
C TYR A 356 -1.93 7.95 8.95
N GLY A 357 -2.35 6.69 8.99
CA GLY A 357 -3.19 6.17 10.07
C GLY A 357 -2.36 5.65 11.24
N ASP A 358 -2.94 4.70 11.97
CA ASP A 358 -2.29 4.05 13.10
C ASP A 358 -1.54 2.78 12.67
N GLU A 359 -0.65 2.32 13.55
CA GLU A 359 -0.05 1.00 13.47
C GLU A 359 -0.37 0.23 14.74
N THR A 360 -0.87 -0.99 14.59
CA THR A 360 -1.17 -1.88 15.72
C THR A 360 -0.38 -3.16 15.60
N ASN A 361 0.32 -3.52 16.68
CA ASN A 361 1.09 -4.74 16.79
C ASN A 361 0.48 -5.59 17.90
N LEU A 362 0.01 -6.78 17.54
CA LEU A 362 -0.54 -7.78 18.45
C LEU A 362 0.45 -8.92 18.63
N VAL A 363 0.48 -9.47 19.84
CA VAL A 363 1.25 -10.65 20.19
C VAL A 363 0.38 -11.53 21.06
N TYR A 364 0.34 -12.82 20.75
CA TYR A 364 -0.39 -13.81 21.53
C TYR A 364 0.52 -14.94 22.01
N PRO A 365 0.33 -15.44 23.25
CA PRO A 365 -0.52 -14.86 24.30
C PRO A 365 0.00 -13.51 24.80
N ALA A 366 -0.84 -12.77 25.52
CA ALA A 366 -0.41 -11.55 26.19
C ALA A 366 0.76 -11.84 27.15
N ARG A 367 1.67 -10.87 27.29
CA ARG A 367 2.85 -11.03 28.14
C ARG A 367 2.45 -11.32 29.59
N PRO A 368 2.90 -12.45 30.19
CA PRO A 368 2.64 -12.73 31.60
C PRO A 368 3.19 -11.65 32.51
N ALA A 369 2.43 -11.26 33.54
CA ALA A 369 2.85 -10.28 34.54
C ALA A 369 4.00 -10.80 35.43
N ASP A 370 4.02 -12.12 35.69
CA ASP A 370 5.10 -12.76 36.42
C ASP A 370 6.31 -12.99 35.49
N VAL A 371 7.43 -12.33 35.81
CA VAL A 371 8.70 -12.41 35.07
C VAL A 371 9.36 -13.79 35.12
N ASN A 372 8.96 -14.64 36.06
CA ASN A 372 9.49 -16.01 36.16
C ASN A 372 8.81 -16.97 35.18
N ILE A 373 7.62 -16.61 34.67
CA ILE A 373 6.91 -17.40 33.66
C ILE A 373 7.49 -17.04 32.29
N PRO A 374 8.03 -18.01 31.52
CA PRO A 374 8.48 -17.76 30.16
C PRO A 374 7.34 -17.24 29.28
N TRP A 375 7.58 -16.17 28.53
CA TRP A 375 6.63 -15.68 27.54
C TRP A 375 6.90 -16.38 26.22
N ILE A 376 6.15 -17.45 25.95
CA ILE A 376 6.22 -18.22 24.72
C ILE A 376 5.15 -17.69 23.78
N GLN A 377 5.56 -16.93 22.76
CA GLN A 377 4.66 -16.34 21.78
C GLN A 377 4.31 -17.39 20.73
N GLU A 378 3.03 -17.44 20.34
CA GLU A 378 2.53 -18.34 19.29
C GLU A 378 2.46 -17.62 17.95
N TRP A 379 1.96 -16.38 17.95
CA TRP A 379 1.84 -15.56 16.74
C TRP A 379 1.97 -14.07 17.05
N THR A 380 2.36 -13.32 16.01
CA THR A 380 2.27 -11.85 15.98
C THR A 380 1.43 -11.39 14.81
N ALA A 381 0.75 -10.25 14.96
CA ALA A 381 -0.01 -9.63 13.88
C ALA A 381 0.26 -8.12 13.83
N ARG A 382 0.55 -7.58 12.65
CA ARG A 382 0.75 -6.14 12.44
C ARG A 382 -0.25 -5.57 11.44
N PHE A 383 -0.93 -4.51 11.84
CA PHE A 383 -1.92 -3.80 11.03
C PHE A 383 -1.46 -2.36 10.84
N ARG A 384 -1.50 -1.88 9.60
CA ARG A 384 -1.17 -0.49 9.25
C ARG A 384 -2.20 0.03 8.28
N ASN A 385 -2.70 1.24 8.49
CA ASN A 385 -3.60 1.88 7.55
C ASN A 385 -3.10 3.25 7.07
N LYS A 386 -3.50 3.60 5.86
CA LYS A 386 -3.26 4.93 5.26
C LYS A 386 -4.42 5.30 4.33
N THR A 387 -4.53 6.59 4.04
CA THR A 387 -5.24 7.07 2.85
C THR A 387 -4.25 7.69 1.89
N MET A 388 -4.51 7.57 0.60
CA MET A 388 -3.69 8.16 -0.45
C MET A 388 -4.57 8.86 -1.47
N ALA A 389 -4.00 9.81 -2.19
CA ALA A 389 -4.61 10.37 -3.38
C ALA A 389 -3.53 10.73 -4.38
N THR A 390 -3.86 10.64 -5.66
CA THR A 390 -3.01 11.13 -6.75
C THR A 390 -3.82 12.09 -7.61
N LEU A 391 -3.22 13.22 -7.95
CA LEU A 391 -3.83 14.28 -8.75
C LEU A 391 -2.87 14.69 -9.85
N MET A 392 -3.38 14.82 -11.09
CA MET A 392 -2.62 15.32 -12.22
C MET A 392 -2.96 16.79 -12.45
N LEU A 393 -1.98 17.68 -12.37
CA LEU A 393 -2.14 19.10 -12.70
C LEU A 393 -1.92 19.32 -14.20
N GLY A 394 -2.59 20.34 -14.75
CA GLY A 394 -2.39 20.76 -16.14
C GLY A 394 -3.22 19.98 -17.17
N MET A 395 -4.17 19.16 -16.75
CA MET A 395 -5.20 18.60 -17.63
C MET A 395 -6.43 19.52 -17.64
N PRO A 396 -6.73 20.23 -18.74
CA PRO A 396 -7.92 21.06 -18.84
C PRO A 396 -9.18 20.20 -18.67
N GLY A 397 -10.11 20.59 -17.79
CA GLY A 397 -11.44 19.98 -17.69
C GLY A 397 -11.69 19.00 -16.53
N MET A 398 -10.73 18.75 -15.62
CA MET A 398 -10.91 17.80 -14.50
C MET A 398 -11.00 18.43 -13.11
N GLY A 399 -10.69 19.72 -12.95
CA GLY A 399 -10.84 20.44 -11.67
C GLY A 399 -12.30 20.71 -11.27
N ASP A 400 -13.18 20.95 -12.26
CA ASP A 400 -14.56 21.39 -12.04
C ASP A 400 -15.58 20.24 -11.87
N MET A 401 -15.22 19.00 -12.16
CA MET A 401 -16.16 17.87 -12.01
C MET A 401 -16.30 17.38 -10.55
N SER A 402 -15.46 17.85 -9.63
CA SER A 402 -15.51 17.45 -8.21
C SER A 402 -16.47 18.28 -7.35
N GLY A 403 -17.08 19.34 -7.90
CA GLY A 403 -17.88 20.32 -7.16
C GLY A 403 -19.40 20.29 -7.37
N GLY A 404 -19.93 19.44 -8.25
CA GLY A 404 -21.33 19.52 -8.69
C GLY A 404 -22.17 18.28 -8.42
N ARG A 405 -22.56 18.02 -7.16
CA ARG A 405 -23.78 17.24 -6.85
C ARG A 405 -24.80 18.14 -6.18
N GLY A 406 -25.36 19.05 -6.98
CA GLY A 406 -26.59 19.75 -6.68
C GLY A 406 -27.78 18.86 -7.06
N ASN A 407 -28.60 18.58 -6.06
CA ASN A 407 -29.92 17.97 -6.04
C ASN A 407 -30.73 18.07 -7.38
N PRO A 408 -31.15 16.97 -8.03
CA PRO A 408 -32.12 17.06 -9.12
C PRO A 408 -33.52 17.14 -8.50
N SER A 409 -34.07 18.35 -8.42
CA SER A 409 -35.51 18.56 -8.25
C SER A 409 -36.02 19.43 -9.38
N ALA A 410 -37.13 18.97 -9.95
CA ALA A 410 -38.01 19.62 -10.93
C ALA A 410 -37.44 19.84 -12.33
N TYR A 411 -37.68 18.86 -13.21
CA TYR A 411 -38.05 19.16 -14.58
C TYR A 411 -39.58 19.06 -14.68
N GLU A 412 -40.16 20.25 -14.76
CA GLU A 412 -41.50 20.56 -15.25
C GLU A 412 -41.58 20.09 -16.71
N SER A 413 -42.49 19.17 -17.00
CA SER A 413 -42.79 18.70 -18.35
C SER A 413 -44.14 19.28 -18.78
N ASP A 414 -44.09 20.27 -19.68
CA ASP A 414 -45.21 20.65 -20.52
C ASP A 414 -45.44 19.57 -21.59
N GLU A 415 -46.60 18.91 -21.55
CA GLU A 415 -47.29 18.44 -22.76
C GLU A 415 -48.81 18.56 -22.55
N PRO A 416 -49.60 18.88 -23.61
CA PRO A 416 -50.99 19.24 -23.47
C PRO A 416 -51.92 18.03 -23.37
N ALA A 417 -53.07 18.28 -22.75
CA ALA A 417 -54.13 17.34 -22.46
C ALA A 417 -54.82 16.76 -23.71
N ASP A 418 -55.13 15.47 -23.67
CA ASP A 418 -56.49 14.96 -23.92
C ASP A 418 -56.68 13.56 -23.34
N ALA A 419 -57.79 13.38 -22.62
CA ALA A 419 -58.31 12.15 -22.01
C ALA A 419 -59.37 11.52 -22.97
N PRO A 420 -60.03 10.35 -22.71
CA PRO A 420 -60.25 9.75 -21.40
C PRO A 420 -60.30 8.20 -21.28
N SER A 421 -60.19 7.78 -20.01
CA SER A 421 -60.84 6.67 -19.29
C SER A 421 -61.01 5.29 -19.95
N ASN A 422 -60.51 4.24 -19.26
CA ASN A 422 -61.42 3.31 -18.58
C ASN A 422 -60.76 2.33 -17.59
N ALA A 423 -61.63 1.82 -16.71
CA ALA A 423 -61.44 1.01 -15.52
C ALA A 423 -60.76 -0.38 -15.68
N ASN A 424 -60.18 -0.82 -14.55
CA ASN A 424 -59.87 -2.20 -14.08
C ASN A 424 -61.13 -3.12 -14.11
N PRO A 425 -61.17 -4.45 -13.81
CA PRO A 425 -60.14 -5.50 -13.56
C PRO A 425 -60.42 -6.88 -14.25
N GLN A 426 -59.45 -7.82 -14.27
CA GLN A 426 -59.62 -9.31 -14.23
C GLN A 426 -58.26 -9.99 -14.53
N ALA A 427 -57.65 -10.78 -13.65
CA ALA A 427 -57.95 -12.16 -13.26
C ALA A 427 -57.92 -13.19 -14.41
N GLY A 428 -56.87 -14.01 -14.43
CA GLY A 428 -56.86 -15.35 -15.02
C GLY A 428 -56.10 -15.49 -16.34
N GLN A 429 -54.90 -16.07 -16.31
CA GLN A 429 -54.57 -17.25 -17.12
C GLN A 429 -53.15 -17.76 -16.82
N THR A 430 -53.12 -19.03 -16.45
CA THR A 430 -51.96 -19.92 -16.35
C THR A 430 -51.29 -20.09 -17.71
N ASN A 431 -49.95 -20.05 -17.75
CA ASN A 431 -49.19 -20.74 -18.79
C ASN A 431 -47.86 -21.26 -18.22
N PRO A 432 -47.55 -22.56 -18.31
CA PRO A 432 -46.30 -23.14 -17.83
C PRO A 432 -45.21 -22.99 -18.89
N ASN A 433 -43.93 -22.96 -18.47
CA ASN A 433 -42.79 -23.64 -19.11
C ASN A 433 -41.45 -23.07 -18.62
N ASN A 434 -40.77 -23.85 -17.76
CA ASN A 434 -39.31 -23.89 -17.71
C ASN A 434 -38.84 -24.85 -18.80
N ASN A 435 -37.91 -24.40 -19.66
CA ASN A 435 -36.84 -25.22 -20.24
C ASN A 435 -35.94 -24.36 -21.15
N ALA A 436 -34.99 -23.64 -20.53
CA ALA A 436 -33.86 -23.02 -21.21
C ALA A 436 -32.56 -23.60 -20.64
N ALA A 437 -32.28 -24.86 -20.95
CA ALA A 437 -31.02 -25.54 -20.66
C ALA A 437 -30.78 -26.64 -21.69
N CYS A 438 -30.81 -26.30 -22.99
CA CYS A 438 -30.45 -27.25 -24.05
C CYS A 438 -30.05 -26.55 -25.38
N GLU A 439 -29.39 -25.39 -25.32
CA GLU A 439 -29.07 -24.63 -26.54
C GLU A 439 -27.65 -24.02 -26.53
N ASN A 440 -26.64 -24.82 -26.14
CA ASN A 440 -25.23 -24.47 -26.41
C ASN A 440 -24.34 -25.65 -26.82
N ALA A 441 -24.93 -26.80 -27.20
CA ALA A 441 -24.19 -27.99 -27.66
C ALA A 441 -24.37 -28.28 -29.16
N ARG A 442 -24.57 -27.25 -29.99
CA ARG A 442 -24.75 -27.39 -31.45
C ARG A 442 -23.76 -26.61 -32.33
N GLN A 443 -22.68 -26.07 -31.77
CA GLN A 443 -21.71 -25.28 -32.56
C GLN A 443 -20.24 -25.76 -32.57
N THR A 444 -19.96 -27.01 -32.17
CA THR A 444 -18.60 -27.56 -32.34
C THR A 444 -18.66 -29.04 -32.67
N GLY A 445 -18.78 -29.34 -33.97
CA GLY A 445 -18.76 -30.71 -34.46
C GLY A 445 -18.89 -30.79 -35.97
N GLY A 446 -17.78 -30.63 -36.69
CA GLY A 446 -17.70 -30.91 -38.12
C GLY A 446 -16.29 -30.78 -38.66
N GLY A 447 -15.65 -31.91 -39.01
CA GLY A 447 -14.49 -31.93 -39.91
C GLY A 447 -13.31 -32.78 -39.46
N LEU A 448 -13.39 -34.10 -39.63
CA LEU A 448 -12.28 -35.05 -39.62
C LEU A 448 -12.07 -35.59 -41.05
N GLY A 449 -10.83 -35.59 -41.55
CA GLY A 449 -10.35 -36.60 -42.53
C GLY A 449 -9.72 -36.10 -43.85
N ALA A 450 -8.38 -36.22 -43.95
CA ALA A 450 -7.49 -36.40 -45.13
C ALA A 450 -6.14 -35.68 -44.84
N ALA A 451 -4.92 -36.14 -45.11
CA ALA A 451 -4.38 -37.24 -45.91
C ALA A 451 -2.96 -37.62 -45.42
N ILE A 452 -2.48 -38.78 -45.87
CA ILE A 452 -1.19 -39.42 -45.54
C ILE A 452 -0.12 -39.06 -46.60
N GLY A 453 1.09 -38.70 -46.16
CA GLY A 453 2.40 -39.06 -46.73
C GLY A 453 3.00 -38.29 -47.95
N ARG A 454 4.20 -37.68 -47.76
CA ARG A 454 5.46 -37.92 -48.52
C ARG A 454 6.52 -36.80 -48.36
N GLY A 455 7.81 -37.21 -48.39
CA GLY A 455 9.03 -36.41 -48.63
C GLY A 455 9.90 -36.21 -47.38
N ILE A 456 10.90 -37.02 -47.02
CA ILE A 456 12.24 -37.27 -47.61
C ILE A 456 13.04 -35.99 -47.94
N GLY A 457 14.14 -35.74 -47.21
CA GLY A 457 15.32 -35.06 -47.77
C GLY A 457 16.20 -34.24 -46.81
N GLN A 458 17.33 -34.84 -46.37
CA GLN A 458 18.66 -34.26 -46.06
C GLN A 458 18.76 -33.22 -44.91
N TYR A 459 19.60 -33.38 -43.88
CA TYR A 459 21.06 -33.55 -43.94
C TYR A 459 21.65 -34.37 -42.77
N ARG A 460 22.78 -35.02 -43.06
CA ARG A 460 23.63 -35.86 -42.22
C ARG A 460 24.65 -35.06 -41.40
N GLY A 461 25.03 -35.65 -40.26
CA GLY A 461 26.36 -35.53 -39.61
C GLY A 461 26.27 -34.96 -38.19
N GLY A 462 26.76 -35.58 -37.12
CA GLY A 462 27.45 -36.85 -36.94
C GLY A 462 27.72 -37.09 -35.45
N THR A 463 27.98 -38.37 -35.15
CA THR A 463 28.86 -38.88 -34.08
C THR A 463 28.51 -38.77 -32.58
N LEU A 464 28.32 -39.98 -32.02
CA LEU A 464 28.90 -40.55 -30.78
C LEU A 464 28.28 -40.23 -29.41
N GLY A 465 27.81 -41.31 -28.76
CA GLY A 465 27.52 -41.35 -27.32
C GLY A 465 26.66 -42.54 -26.85
N ARG A 466 27.08 -43.79 -27.11
CA ARG A 466 26.56 -44.99 -26.44
C ARG A 466 26.88 -44.92 -24.94
N ILE A 467 25.92 -45.15 -24.04
CA ILE A 467 26.03 -46.12 -22.92
C ILE A 467 24.65 -46.74 -22.64
N THR A 468 24.69 -48.07 -22.49
CA THR A 468 23.73 -49.10 -22.06
C THR A 468 22.84 -48.74 -20.86
N GLY A 469 21.68 -49.34 -20.58
CA GLY A 469 21.08 -50.61 -21.00
C GLY A 469 20.46 -51.32 -19.77
N ASN A 470 19.27 -51.92 -19.97
CA ASN A 470 18.49 -52.85 -19.13
C ASN A 470 17.53 -52.30 -18.06
N ALA A 471 16.35 -52.88 -17.80
CA ALA A 471 15.43 -53.78 -18.53
C ALA A 471 14.26 -54.13 -17.59
N ILE A 472 13.04 -54.04 -18.11
CA ILE A 472 11.92 -55.01 -18.02
C ILE A 472 11.30 -55.33 -16.64
N GLY A 473 9.98 -55.13 -16.58
CA GLY A 473 9.07 -55.85 -15.71
C GLY A 473 7.63 -55.36 -15.84
N GLY A 474 6.86 -55.92 -16.78
CA GLY A 474 5.45 -55.58 -17.00
C GLY A 474 4.47 -56.47 -16.24
N ALA A 475 3.24 -56.00 -16.09
CA ALA A 475 2.02 -56.82 -16.00
C ALA A 475 0.78 -55.98 -16.30
N ALA A 476 -0.03 -56.45 -17.24
CA ALA A 476 -1.33 -55.93 -17.63
C ALA A 476 -2.44 -56.44 -16.70
N GLY A 477 -3.56 -55.71 -16.58
CA GLY A 477 -4.75 -56.22 -15.90
C GLY A 477 -5.93 -55.26 -15.80
N THR A 478 -6.88 -55.44 -16.73
CA THR A 478 -8.35 -55.29 -16.59
C THR A 478 -9.00 -53.93 -16.39
N ALA A 479 -9.77 -53.55 -17.42
CA ALA A 479 -10.83 -52.57 -17.43
C ALA A 479 -12.11 -53.11 -16.76
N ALA A 480 -12.86 -52.21 -16.13
CA ALA A 480 -14.27 -52.40 -15.79
C ALA A 480 -15.06 -51.13 -16.13
N ALA A 481 -16.11 -51.33 -16.91
CA ALA A 481 -17.24 -50.42 -17.16
C ALA A 481 -17.91 -50.03 -15.83
N GLY A 482 -18.70 -48.97 -15.67
CA GLY A 482 -19.38 -48.06 -16.58
C GLY A 482 -20.57 -47.48 -15.80
N GLN A 483 -21.01 -46.26 -16.11
CA GLN A 483 -22.38 -45.80 -15.85
C GLN A 483 -22.66 -44.60 -16.74
N THR A 484 -23.27 -44.89 -17.89
CA THR A 484 -23.91 -43.94 -18.80
C THR A 484 -25.37 -43.78 -18.38
N ALA A 485 -25.80 -42.54 -18.12
CA ALA A 485 -27.22 -42.23 -17.94
C ALA A 485 -27.86 -41.98 -19.31
N ASN A 486 -28.73 -42.91 -19.72
CA ASN A 486 -29.57 -42.85 -20.92
C ASN A 486 -30.70 -41.82 -20.72
N CYS A 487 -30.84 -40.88 -21.66
CA CYS A 487 -32.06 -40.07 -21.82
C CYS A 487 -32.91 -40.69 -22.94
N GLN A 488 -34.14 -41.09 -22.61
CA GLN A 488 -35.06 -41.78 -23.52
C GLN A 488 -36.13 -40.79 -24.02
N PRO A 489 -36.42 -40.72 -25.33
CA PRO A 489 -37.42 -39.80 -25.87
C PRO A 489 -38.87 -40.31 -25.70
N PRO A 490 -39.87 -39.42 -25.56
CA PRO A 490 -41.27 -39.82 -25.38
C PRO A 490 -41.94 -40.25 -26.71
N PRO A 491 -42.99 -41.10 -26.65
CA PRO A 491 -43.62 -41.68 -27.82
C PRO A 491 -44.56 -40.71 -28.55
N ALA A 492 -44.61 -40.86 -29.87
CA ALA A 492 -45.45 -40.08 -30.78
C ALA A 492 -46.94 -40.42 -30.65
N GLN A 493 -47.80 -39.39 -30.64
CA GLN A 493 -49.25 -39.52 -30.79
C GLN A 493 -49.64 -39.43 -32.28
N PRO A 494 -50.64 -40.19 -32.74
CA PRO A 494 -50.96 -40.35 -34.16
C PRO A 494 -51.80 -39.21 -34.76
N LYS A 495 -51.68 -39.07 -36.08
CA LYS A 495 -52.44 -38.14 -36.94
C LYS A 495 -53.94 -38.49 -36.94
N GLY A 496 -54.79 -37.46 -36.94
CA GLY A 496 -56.23 -37.58 -36.81
C GLY A 496 -57.00 -38.08 -38.03
N ASN A 497 -58.27 -38.36 -37.76
CA ASN A 497 -59.44 -38.11 -38.60
C ASN A 497 -60.60 -37.75 -37.68
#